data_AF-A0A7K6TIW4-F1
#
_entry.id   AF-A0A7K6TIW4-F1
#
_cell.length_a   1.000
_cell.length_b   1.000
_cell.length_c   1.000
_cell.angle_alpha   90.00
_cell.angle_beta   90.00
_cell.angle_gamma   90.00
#
_symmetry.space_group_name_H-M   'P 1'
#
loop_
_entity.id
_entity.type
_entity.pdbx_description
1 polymer ?
#
loop_
_entity_poly.entity_id
_entity_poly.type
_entity_poly.pdbx_seq_one_letter_code
_entity_poly.pdbx_strand_id
1 'polypeptide(L)'
;TPIPLPPPVLEYVFDADTERRRLGHPPRVSFLGRRPSDPEHQFSDTLELPGQRTRACATATFQLQDNIRDKLRPIAVTLAYGIQGTDDTRQRRGATLPLLSPVL
;
A
#
# COMPACT_ATOMS: atom_id res chain seq x y z
N THR A 1 -19.52 26.69 -11.89
CA THR A 1 -18.63 25.61 -12.37
C THR A 1 -18.35 24.67 -11.20
N PRO A 2 -18.39 23.33 -11.37
CA PRO A 2 -18.01 22.42 -10.29
C PRO A 2 -16.53 22.60 -9.96
N ILE A 3 -16.21 22.79 -8.68
CA ILE A 3 -14.83 22.83 -8.20
C ILE A 3 -14.22 21.43 -8.34
N PRO A 4 -13.03 21.26 -8.93
CA PRO A 4 -12.38 19.95 -9.07
C PRO A 4 -12.14 19.29 -7.71
N LEU A 5 -12.47 18.00 -7.60
CA LEU A 5 -12.08 17.18 -6.44
C LEU A 5 -10.58 16.82 -6.58
N PRO A 6 -9.82 16.75 -5.47
CA PRO A 6 -8.45 16.28 -5.52
C PRO A 6 -8.43 14.81 -5.96
N PRO A 7 -7.33 14.37 -6.62
CA PRO A 7 -7.18 12.98 -7.01
C PRO A 7 -7.19 12.04 -5.78
N PRO A 8 -7.78 10.84 -5.90
CA PRO A 8 -7.76 9.87 -4.81
C PRO A 8 -6.34 9.34 -4.62
N VAL A 9 -5.98 9.08 -3.36
CA VAL A 9 -4.69 8.54 -2.97
C VAL A 9 -4.90 7.13 -2.42
N LEU A 10 -4.10 6.17 -2.86
CA LEU A 10 -4.06 4.84 -2.27
C LEU A 10 -2.95 4.78 -1.23
N GLU A 11 -3.23 4.21 -0.07
CA GLU A 11 -2.20 3.69 0.82
C GLU A 11 -1.99 2.21 0.50
N TYR A 12 -0.74 1.75 0.49
CA TYR A 12 -0.44 0.35 0.20
C TYR A 12 0.74 -0.17 1.01
N VAL A 13 0.78 -1.50 1.15
CA VAL A 13 1.86 -2.23 1.82
C VAL A 13 2.23 -3.44 0.97
N PHE A 14 3.51 -3.54 0.61
CA PHE A 14 4.10 -4.80 0.17
C PHE A 14 4.57 -5.59 1.38
N ASP A 15 4.23 -6.86 1.46
CA ASP A 15 4.61 -7.76 2.55
C ASP A 15 5.20 -9.06 1.98
N ALA A 16 6.47 -9.34 2.29
CA ALA A 16 7.21 -10.46 1.72
C ALA A 16 7.42 -11.61 2.71
N ASP A 17 7.33 -12.86 2.23
CA ASP A 17 7.42 -14.09 3.03
C ASP A 17 6.25 -14.27 4.04
N THR A 18 5.06 -13.74 3.73
CA THR A 18 3.86 -13.80 4.61
C THR A 18 3.55 -15.22 5.11
N GLU A 19 3.45 -16.19 4.21
CA GLU A 19 3.14 -17.59 4.59
C GLU A 19 4.27 -18.23 5.41
N ARG A 20 5.52 -17.91 5.09
CA ARG A 20 6.69 -18.37 5.85
C ARG A 20 6.64 -17.85 7.29
N ARG A 21 6.28 -16.58 7.48
CA ARG A 21 6.14 -15.97 8.80
C ARG A 21 4.94 -16.49 9.59
N ARG A 22 3.83 -16.83 8.92
CA ARG A 22 2.69 -17.52 9.56
C ARG A 22 3.08 -18.86 10.18
N LEU A 23 4.09 -19.53 9.63
CA LEU A 23 4.68 -20.75 10.18
C LEU A 23 5.75 -20.49 11.26
N GLY A 24 5.97 -19.24 11.67
CA GLY A 24 6.94 -18.85 12.69
C GLY A 24 8.39 -18.77 12.20
N HIS A 25 8.63 -18.84 10.90
CA HIS A 25 9.97 -18.67 10.34
C HIS A 25 10.27 -17.20 10.05
N PRO A 26 11.52 -16.73 10.24
CA PRO A 26 11.89 -15.37 9.89
C PRO A 26 11.79 -15.14 8.38
N PRO A 27 11.50 -13.89 7.95
CA PRO A 27 11.52 -13.52 6.54
C PRO A 27 12.92 -13.69 5.97
N ARG A 28 13.02 -14.00 4.68
CA ARG A 28 14.30 -14.15 3.97
C ARG A 28 14.70 -12.89 3.22
N VAL A 29 13.94 -11.81 3.34
CA VAL A 29 14.18 -10.57 2.61
C VAL A 29 14.03 -9.36 3.50
N SER A 30 14.63 -8.25 3.07
CA SER A 30 14.51 -6.94 3.68
C SER A 30 14.24 -5.90 2.59
N PHE A 31 13.18 -5.10 2.72
CA PHE A 31 12.91 -3.98 1.82
C PHE A 31 13.90 -2.84 2.06
N LEU A 32 14.43 -2.33 0.96
CA LEU A 32 15.27 -1.14 0.89
C LEU A 32 14.38 0.10 0.86
N GLY A 33 14.81 1.18 1.53
CA GLY A 33 14.05 2.44 1.55
C GLY A 33 12.70 2.37 2.26
N ARG A 34 12.42 1.29 3.01
CA ARG A 34 11.22 1.17 3.85
C ARG A 34 11.15 2.29 4.88
N ARG A 35 9.95 2.62 5.35
CA ARG A 35 9.77 3.62 6.41
C ARG A 35 10.41 3.11 7.71
N PRO A 36 10.90 3.98 8.61
CA PRO A 36 11.46 3.54 9.89
C PRO A 36 10.48 2.74 10.76
N SER A 37 9.18 2.97 10.58
CA SER A 37 8.10 2.23 11.24
C SER A 37 7.83 0.85 10.62
N ASP A 38 8.27 0.62 9.39
CA ASP A 38 7.99 -0.63 8.68
C ASP A 38 8.93 -1.74 9.18
N PRO A 39 8.39 -2.93 9.48
CA PRO A 39 9.20 -4.13 9.64
C PRO A 39 10.08 -4.37 8.40
N GLU A 40 11.20 -5.07 8.57
CA GLU A 40 12.14 -5.31 7.46
C GLU A 40 11.49 -5.99 6.23
N HIS A 41 10.47 -6.81 6.45
CA HIS A 41 9.76 -7.57 5.41
C HIS A 41 8.58 -6.80 4.82
N GLN A 42 8.40 -5.53 5.17
CA GLN A 42 7.34 -4.67 4.65
C GLN A 42 7.90 -3.39 4.03
N PHE A 43 7.14 -2.86 3.07
CA PHE A 43 7.34 -1.53 2.50
C PHE A 43 5.97 -0.88 2.36
N SER A 44 5.74 0.20 3.10
CA SER A 44 4.50 0.97 3.01
C SER A 44 4.72 2.30 2.29
N ASP A 45 3.79 2.66 1.40
CA ASP A 45 3.77 3.99 0.81
C ASP A 45 2.38 4.44 0.35
N THR A 46 2.30 5.64 -0.23
CA THR A 46 1.10 6.14 -0.89
C THR A 46 1.28 6.32 -2.40
N LEU A 47 0.19 6.19 -3.15
CA LEU A 47 0.16 6.34 -4.60
C LEU A 47 -1.02 7.21 -5.00
N GLU A 48 -0.75 8.40 -5.51
CA GLU A 48 -1.78 9.27 -6.09
C GLU A 48 -2.27 8.71 -7.43
N LEU A 49 -3.58 8.62 -7.60
CA LEU A 49 -4.19 8.14 -8.84
C LEU A 49 -4.50 9.32 -9.77
N PRO A 50 -3.90 9.39 -10.97
CA PRO A 50 -4.02 10.53 -11.89
C PRO A 50 -5.38 10.65 -12.60
N GLY A 51 -6.40 9.94 -12.11
CA GLY A 51 -7.73 9.87 -12.68
C GLY A 51 -8.00 8.58 -13.48
N GLN A 52 -9.20 8.50 -14.02
CA GLN A 52 -9.66 7.29 -14.72
C GLN A 52 -8.86 7.03 -16.00
N ARG A 53 -8.64 5.75 -16.31
CA ARG A 53 -7.94 5.27 -17.52
C ARG A 53 -6.45 5.62 -17.60
N THR A 54 -5.91 6.28 -16.59
CA THR A 54 -4.46 6.55 -16.46
C THR A 54 -3.88 5.65 -15.38
N ARG A 55 -2.66 5.15 -15.59
CA ARG A 55 -1.98 4.25 -14.66
C ARG A 55 -0.89 5.01 -13.90
N ALA A 56 -0.75 4.70 -12.63
CA ALA A 56 0.41 5.05 -11.81
C ALA A 56 1.04 3.75 -11.30
N CYS A 57 2.37 3.70 -11.22
CA CYS A 57 3.12 2.53 -10.77
C CYS A 57 4.07 2.93 -9.66
N ALA A 58 4.16 2.09 -8.63
CA ALA A 58 5.18 2.19 -7.60
C ALA A 58 6.15 1.01 -7.69
N THR A 59 7.39 1.24 -7.30
CA THR A 59 8.44 0.23 -7.30
C THR A 59 9.07 0.19 -5.92
N ALA A 60 9.20 -1.01 -5.36
CA ALA A 60 9.95 -1.27 -4.14
C ALA A 60 11.04 -2.30 -4.44
N THR A 61 12.21 -2.11 -3.85
CA THR A 61 13.33 -3.05 -3.97
C THR A 61 13.53 -3.75 -2.64
N PHE A 62 13.70 -5.06 -2.65
CA PHE A 62 14.12 -5.82 -1.48
C PHE A 62 15.40 -6.59 -1.78
N GLN A 63 16.19 -6.82 -0.74
CA GLN A 63 17.37 -7.67 -0.79
C GLN A 63 17.08 -9.00 -0.09
N LEU A 64 17.67 -10.07 -0.60
CA LEU A 64 17.74 -11.35 0.11
C LEU A 64 18.65 -11.20 1.33
N GLN A 65 18.26 -11.77 2.46
CA GLN A 65 19.12 -11.88 3.62
C GLN A 65 20.25 -12.88 3.36
N ASP A 66 21.35 -12.71 4.09
CA ASP A 66 22.46 -13.65 4.05
C ASP A 66 22.06 -15.01 4.64
N ASN A 67 22.80 -16.06 4.26
CA ASN A 67 22.71 -17.39 4.88
C ASN A 67 21.32 -18.06 4.81
N ILE A 68 20.52 -17.76 3.78
CA ILE A 68 19.24 -18.44 3.54
C ILE A 68 19.45 -19.93 3.28
N ARG A 69 18.93 -20.76 4.19
CA ARG A 69 18.94 -22.23 4.06
C ARG A 69 17.85 -22.73 3.10
N ASP A 70 16.67 -22.14 3.18
CA ASP A 70 15.52 -22.53 2.37
C ASP A 70 15.50 -21.76 1.05
N LYS A 71 16.04 -22.38 0.01
CA LYS A 71 16.14 -21.82 -1.35
C LYS A 71 15.09 -22.38 -2.31
N LEU A 72 14.34 -23.39 -1.89
CA LEU A 72 13.39 -24.10 -2.76
C LEU A 72 11.99 -23.50 -2.71
N ARG A 73 11.58 -22.94 -1.57
CA ARG A 73 10.27 -22.30 -1.46
C ARG A 73 10.29 -20.90 -2.07
N PRO A 74 9.26 -20.49 -2.83
CA PRO A 74 9.18 -19.15 -3.39
C PRO A 74 9.08 -18.09 -2.28
N ILE A 75 9.50 -16.86 -2.59
CA ILE A 75 9.28 -15.70 -1.73
C ILE A 75 7.99 -15.04 -2.22
N ALA A 76 6.89 -15.29 -1.50
CA ALA A 76 5.61 -14.68 -1.83
C ALA A 76 5.62 -13.21 -1.38
N VAL A 77 5.16 -12.31 -2.25
CA VAL A 77 4.94 -10.90 -1.92
C VAL A 77 3.44 -10.63 -2.02
N THR A 78 2.85 -10.18 -0.91
CA THR A 78 1.45 -9.79 -0.81
C THR A 78 1.35 -8.27 -0.92
N LEU A 79 0.39 -7.78 -1.71
CA LEU A 79 0.04 -6.37 -1.79
C LEU A 79 -1.31 -6.17 -1.08
N ALA A 80 -1.32 -5.33 -0.04
CA ALA A 80 -2.53 -4.81 0.57
C ALA A 80 -2.64 -3.32 0.24
N TYR A 81 -3.85 -2.83 -0.06
CA TYR A 81 -4.06 -1.42 -0.40
C TYR A 81 -5.45 -0.94 0.06
N GLY A 82 -5.56 0.36 0.31
CA GLY A 82 -6.77 1.05 0.75
C GLY A 82 -6.85 2.44 0.14
N ILE A 83 -8.05 3.02 0.05
CA ILE A 83 -8.19 4.44 -0.26
C ILE A 83 -7.84 5.21 1.01
N GLN A 84 -6.83 6.08 0.92
CA GLN A 84 -6.45 6.94 2.03
C GLN A 84 -7.64 7.82 2.41
N GLY A 85 -7.99 7.82 3.70
CA GLY A 85 -9.22 8.43 4.23
C GLY A 85 -9.55 9.77 3.59
N THR A 86 -10.72 9.86 2.96
CA THR A 86 -11.29 11.15 2.58
C THR A 86 -11.83 11.73 3.88
N ASP A 87 -11.07 12.63 4.52
CA ASP A 87 -11.59 13.36 5.68
C ASP A 87 -13.01 13.84 5.37
N ASP A 88 -13.95 13.52 6.26
CA ASP A 88 -15.38 13.86 6.24
C ASP A 88 -15.69 15.38 6.14
N THR A 89 -14.69 16.21 5.85
CA THR A 89 -14.75 17.67 5.82
C THR A 89 -15.30 18.25 4.51
N ARG A 90 -16.17 17.53 3.81
CA ARG A 90 -16.94 18.09 2.69
C ARG A 90 -18.45 17.98 2.89
N GLN A 91 -18.89 18.30 4.11
CA GLN A 91 -20.20 18.92 4.27
C GLN A 91 -20.23 20.22 3.45
N ARG A 92 -20.72 20.14 2.21
CA ARG A 92 -21.23 21.30 1.48
C ARG A 92 -22.23 21.99 2.42
N ARG A 93 -21.89 23.17 2.95
CA ARG A 93 -22.88 24.06 3.55
C ARG A 93 -23.90 24.38 2.44
N GLY A 94 -25.05 23.69 2.46
CA GLY A 94 -26.13 23.85 1.50
C GLY A 94 -26.44 22.64 0.59
N ALA A 95 -25.80 21.47 0.74
CA ALA A 95 -26.26 20.26 0.06
C ALA A 95 -27.32 19.52 0.89
N THR A 96 -28.42 19.14 0.26
CA THR A 96 -29.55 18.44 0.89
C THR A 96 -29.20 17.00 1.31
N LEU A 97 -28.13 16.43 0.74
CA LEU A 97 -27.64 15.08 1.03
C LEU A 97 -26.11 15.10 1.22
N PRO A 98 -25.57 14.26 2.12
CA PRO A 98 -24.14 14.14 2.33
C PRO A 98 -23.45 13.54 1.10
N LEU A 99 -22.22 13.98 0.85
CA LEU A 99 -21.37 13.40 -0.19
C LEU A 99 -20.88 12.02 0.30
N LEU A 100 -20.95 11.00 -0.57
CA LEU A 100 -20.48 9.66 -0.23
C LEU A 100 -18.97 9.55 -0.47
N SER A 101 -18.29 8.89 0.47
CA SER A 101 -16.88 8.51 0.32
C SER A 101 -16.77 7.29 -0.60
N PRO A 102 -15.75 7.23 -1.47
CA PRO A 102 -15.50 6.08 -2.34
C PRO A 102 -15.05 4.86 -1.53
N VAL A 103 -15.35 3.66 -2.04
CA VAL A 103 -14.97 2.36 -1.47
C VAL A 103 -14.35 1.45 -2.54
N LEU A 104 -13.50 0.51 -2.13
CA LEU A 104 -12.84 -0.49 -2.98
C LEU A 104 -13.64 -1.80 -3.07
#